data_AF-X1VWI0-F1
#
_entry.id   AF-X1VWI0-F1
#
_cell.length_a   1.000
_cell.length_b   1.000
_cell.length_c   1.000
_cell.angle_alpha   90.00
_cell.angle_beta   90.00
_cell.angle_gamma   90.00
#
_symmetry.space_group_name_H-M   'P 1'
#
loop_
_entity.id
_entity.type
_entity.pdbx_description
1 polymer ?
#
loop_
_entity_poly.entity_id
_entity_poly.type
_entity_poly.pdbx_seq_one_letter_code
_entity_poly.pdbx_strand_id
1 'polypeptide(L)'
;MNYRQFKLTVMLIFSGVMVIGYSIGAGAGSSGQVPDGWFSAGSYPQDYEMGLDHMVTHSGEVSAYLKSRVSEPRGFGTLMQMFKAEDYRSKRVRMSAYVKAEKIEDWAGLWMRV
;
A
#
# COMPACT_ATOMS: atom_id res chain seq x y z
N MET A 1 20.08 26.43 -3.28
CA MET A 1 20.18 25.08 -3.87
C MET A 1 18.79 24.72 -4.40
N ASN A 2 18.59 24.82 -5.72
CA ASN A 2 17.29 24.74 -6.37
C ASN A 2 16.83 23.28 -6.50
N TYR A 3 15.79 22.89 -5.76
CA TYR A 3 15.09 21.63 -5.99
C TYR A 3 13.95 21.84 -6.98
N ARG A 4 14.22 21.62 -8.26
CA ARG A 4 13.16 21.23 -9.22
C ARG A 4 12.94 19.73 -9.07
N GLN A 5 11.95 19.36 -8.27
CA GLN A 5 11.34 18.03 -8.26
C GLN A 5 9.85 18.23 -8.49
N PHE A 6 9.33 17.59 -9.52
CA PHE A 6 7.95 17.68 -9.99
C PHE A 6 6.97 17.22 -8.88
N LYS A 7 5.85 17.95 -8.76
CA LYS A 7 4.79 17.80 -7.76
C LYS A 7 3.97 16.52 -7.98
N LEU A 8 3.55 15.85 -6.91
CA LEU A 8 2.30 15.08 -6.93
C LEU A 8 1.22 15.93 -6.27
N THR A 9 0.44 16.65 -7.09
CA THR A 9 -0.78 17.33 -6.63
C THR A 9 -1.84 16.25 -6.42
N VAL A 10 -2.35 16.14 -5.19
CA VAL A 10 -3.52 15.31 -4.88
C VAL A 10 -4.71 15.88 -5.64
N MET A 11 -5.25 15.12 -6.58
CA MET A 11 -6.51 15.44 -7.25
C MET A 11 -7.57 14.46 -6.73
N LEU A 12 -8.42 14.95 -5.83
CA LEU A 12 -9.65 14.27 -5.44
C LEU A 12 -10.62 14.36 -6.62
N ILE A 13 -11.07 13.22 -7.14
CA ILE A 13 -12.21 13.18 -8.06
C ILE A 13 -13.26 12.26 -7.45
N PHE A 14 -14.39 12.85 -7.08
CA PHE A 14 -15.59 12.16 -6.63
C PHE A 14 -16.40 11.64 -7.81
N SER A 15 -17.07 10.51 -7.54
CA SER A 15 -18.31 9.99 -8.12
C SER A 15 -18.28 9.29 -9.49
N GLY A 16 -18.64 8.00 -9.43
CA GLY A 16 -19.63 7.40 -10.32
C GLY A 16 -19.10 6.43 -11.36
N VAL A 17 -19.33 5.14 -11.15
CA VAL A 17 -20.30 4.30 -11.90
C VAL A 17 -20.02 2.82 -11.58
N MET A 18 -21.06 2.16 -11.06
CA MET A 18 -21.12 0.71 -10.84
C MET A 18 -21.34 0.00 -12.18
N VAL A 19 -20.44 -0.91 -12.55
CA VAL A 19 -20.70 -1.92 -13.60
C VAL A 19 -20.34 -3.29 -13.06
N ILE A 20 -21.34 -4.17 -13.07
CA ILE A 20 -21.26 -5.56 -12.65
C ILE A 20 -20.51 -6.35 -13.72
N GLY A 21 -19.41 -7.01 -13.33
CA GLY A 21 -18.67 -7.95 -14.17
C GLY A 21 -18.25 -9.17 -13.35
N TYR A 22 -18.79 -10.33 -13.71
CA TYR A 22 -18.48 -11.63 -13.10
C TYR A 22 -16.98 -11.89 -13.04
N SER A 23 -16.46 -12.29 -11.87
CA SER A 23 -15.08 -12.75 -11.71
C SER A 23 -15.09 -14.23 -11.33
N ILE A 24 -14.69 -15.11 -12.26
CA ILE A 24 -14.25 -16.47 -11.95
C ILE A 24 -12.72 -16.43 -11.94
N GLY A 25 -12.14 -16.87 -10.83
CA GLY A 25 -10.69 -16.90 -10.66
C GLY A 25 -10.32 -16.85 -9.19
N ALA A 26 -10.73 -17.85 -8.41
CA ALA A 26 -10.14 -18.10 -7.11
C ALA A 26 -8.71 -18.63 -7.32
N GLY A 27 -7.77 -17.73 -7.56
CA GLY A 27 -6.35 -18.01 -7.35
C GLY A 27 -6.15 -18.15 -5.85
N ALA A 28 -5.77 -19.35 -5.41
CA ALA A 28 -5.42 -19.61 -4.02
C ALA A 28 -4.28 -18.68 -3.60
N GLY A 29 -4.61 -17.66 -2.80
CA GLY A 29 -3.64 -16.75 -2.20
C GLY A 29 -2.77 -17.53 -1.23
N SER A 30 -1.52 -17.78 -1.60
CA SER A 30 -0.49 -18.07 -0.61
C SER A 30 -0.49 -16.91 0.39
N SER A 31 -0.42 -17.20 1.69
CA SER A 31 -0.10 -16.17 2.67
C SER A 31 1.26 -15.60 2.28
N GLY A 32 1.25 -14.52 1.50
CA GLY A 32 2.42 -13.99 0.83
C GLY A 32 3.45 -13.63 1.88
N GLN A 33 4.66 -14.15 1.74
CA GLN A 33 5.76 -13.66 2.54
C GLN A 33 5.88 -12.15 2.27
N VAL A 34 5.80 -11.36 3.33
CA VAL A 34 6.03 -9.91 3.26
C VAL A 34 7.52 -9.64 3.08
N PRO A 35 7.91 -8.50 2.49
CA PRO A 35 9.33 -8.18 2.33
C PRO A 35 10.07 -8.15 3.66
N ASP A 36 11.36 -8.48 3.65
CA ASP A 36 12.18 -8.54 4.86
C ASP A 36 12.16 -7.22 5.65
N GLY A 37 11.97 -7.32 6.96
CA GLY A 37 11.84 -6.18 7.86
C GLY A 37 10.49 -5.46 7.78
N TRP A 38 9.57 -5.89 6.93
CA TRP A 38 8.17 -5.46 6.94
C TRP A 38 7.30 -6.44 7.72
N PHE A 39 6.17 -5.94 8.19
CA PHE A 39 5.15 -6.76 8.84
C PHE A 39 3.75 -6.24 8.56
N SER A 40 2.79 -7.17 8.57
CA SER A 40 1.37 -6.86 8.47
C SER A 40 0.86 -6.31 9.81
N ALA A 41 0.06 -5.25 9.74
CA ALA A 41 -0.56 -4.61 10.89
C ALA A 41 -1.86 -3.91 10.48
N GLY A 42 -2.48 -3.20 11.42
CA GLY A 42 -3.69 -2.43 11.20
C GLY A 42 -4.75 -2.75 12.24
N SER A 43 -5.94 -2.20 12.07
CA SER A 43 -7.08 -2.51 12.94
C SER A 43 -7.74 -3.85 12.61
N TYR A 44 -7.73 -4.24 11.33
CA TYR A 44 -8.29 -5.49 10.82
C TYR A 44 -7.35 -6.14 9.78
N PRO A 45 -6.08 -6.43 10.12
CA PRO A 45 -5.11 -6.98 9.15
C PRO A 45 -5.57 -8.28 8.50
N GLN A 46 -6.37 -9.10 9.20
CA GLN A 46 -6.93 -10.35 8.70
C GLN A 46 -7.92 -10.18 7.53
N ASP A 47 -8.53 -9.01 7.39
CA ASP A 47 -9.43 -8.68 6.28
C ASP A 47 -8.62 -8.35 5.00
N TYR A 48 -7.28 -8.38 5.07
CA TYR A 48 -6.36 -8.03 4.00
C TYR A 48 -5.37 -9.15 3.69
N GLU A 49 -4.99 -9.22 2.41
CA GLU A 49 -3.87 -9.98 1.91
C GLU A 49 -2.72 -9.02 1.65
N MET A 50 -1.53 -9.40 2.12
CA MET A 50 -0.31 -8.62 1.94
C MET A 50 0.82 -9.57 1.56
N GLY A 51 1.72 -9.11 0.70
CA GLY A 51 2.84 -9.94 0.26
C GLY A 51 3.64 -9.30 -0.86
N LEU A 52 4.42 -10.13 -1.53
CA LEU A 52 5.22 -9.75 -2.69
C LEU A 52 4.50 -10.07 -3.99
N ASP A 53 4.61 -9.17 -4.96
CA ASP A 53 4.13 -9.33 -6.34
C ASP A 53 5.33 -9.22 -7.29
N HIS A 54 5.57 -10.28 -8.05
CA HIS A 54 6.65 -10.38 -9.05
C HIS A 54 6.16 -10.07 -10.48
N MET A 55 4.85 -9.88 -10.67
CA MET A 55 4.25 -9.58 -11.98
C MET A 55 4.05 -8.09 -12.17
N VAL A 56 3.58 -7.38 -11.14
CA VAL A 56 3.37 -5.93 -11.19
C VAL A 56 4.49 -5.24 -10.42
N THR A 57 5.42 -4.60 -11.14
CA THR A 57 6.54 -3.87 -10.53
C THR A 57 6.66 -2.47 -11.12
N HIS A 58 7.16 -1.51 -10.35
CA HIS A 58 7.50 -0.17 -10.86
C HIS A 58 8.94 -0.13 -11.38
N SER A 59 9.86 -0.65 -10.58
CA SER A 59 11.29 -0.76 -10.89
C SER A 59 11.86 -1.98 -10.15
N GLY A 60 12.67 -2.79 -10.82
CA GLY A 60 13.22 -4.03 -10.25
C GLY A 60 12.29 -5.24 -10.43
N GLU A 61 12.56 -6.30 -9.66
CA GLU A 61 11.95 -7.63 -9.87
C GLU A 61 10.72 -7.90 -9.00
N VAL A 62 10.43 -7.04 -8.02
CA VAL A 62 9.34 -7.28 -7.05
C VAL A 62 8.74 -5.97 -6.53
N SER A 63 7.45 -5.98 -6.25
CA SER A 63 6.75 -4.95 -5.47
C SER A 63 6.04 -5.58 -4.27
N ALA A 64 5.66 -4.76 -3.30
CA ALA A 64 4.75 -5.19 -2.24
C ALA A 64 3.31 -4.86 -2.63
N TYR A 65 2.37 -5.74 -2.30
CA TYR A 65 0.94 -5.49 -2.49
C TYR A 65 0.19 -5.54 -1.16
N LEU A 66 -0.97 -4.87 -1.15
CA LEU A 66 -1.96 -4.91 -0.10
C LEU A 66 -3.33 -4.88 -0.75
N LYS A 67 -4.17 -5.86 -0.44
CA LYS A 67 -5.46 -6.08 -1.09
C LYS A 67 -6.49 -6.52 -0.06
N SER A 68 -7.71 -5.99 -0.11
CA SER A 68 -8.80 -6.52 0.71
C SER A 68 -9.17 -7.95 0.26
N ARG A 69 -9.39 -8.84 1.23
CA ARG A 69 -9.91 -10.20 1.00
C ARG A 69 -11.43 -10.23 1.00
N VAL A 70 -12.05 -9.21 1.57
CA VAL A 70 -13.50 -9.05 1.72
C VAL A 70 -13.97 -7.82 0.97
N SER A 71 -15.24 -7.80 0.57
CA SER A 71 -15.85 -6.66 -0.11
C SER A 71 -15.98 -5.43 0.79
N GLU A 72 -16.24 -5.64 2.07
CA GLU A 72 -16.44 -4.58 3.06
C GLU A 72 -15.53 -4.82 4.28
N PRO A 73 -14.27 -4.33 4.24
CA PRO A 73 -13.36 -4.43 5.37
C PRO A 73 -13.86 -3.61 6.57
N ARG A 74 -13.76 -4.17 7.78
CA ARG A 74 -14.23 -3.49 9.02
C ARG A 74 -13.29 -2.41 9.54
N GLY A 75 -12.07 -2.39 9.00
CA GLY A 75 -11.02 -1.45 9.35
C GLY A 75 -9.93 -1.52 8.30
N PHE A 76 -8.73 -1.06 8.65
CA PHE A 76 -7.62 -1.00 7.70
C PHE A 76 -6.58 -2.09 7.96
N GLY A 77 -5.95 -2.51 6.88
CA GLY A 77 -4.68 -3.22 6.87
C GLY A 77 -3.55 -2.27 6.48
N THR A 78 -2.34 -2.52 6.99
CA THR A 78 -1.14 -1.80 6.59
C THR A 78 0.05 -2.75 6.57
N LEU A 79 0.94 -2.56 5.60
CA LEU A 79 2.26 -3.14 5.60
C LEU A 79 3.23 -2.08 6.11
N MET A 80 3.98 -2.37 7.18
CA MET A 80 4.79 -1.36 7.87
C MET A 80 6.19 -1.87 8.26
N GLN A 81 7.11 -0.92 8.43
CA GLN A 81 8.43 -1.15 9.03
C GLN A 81 8.61 -0.24 10.26
N MET A 82 9.55 -0.62 11.12
CA MET A 82 10.01 0.21 12.23
C MET A 82 11.53 0.35 12.18
N PHE A 83 12.00 1.56 12.50
CA PHE A 83 13.42 1.90 12.52
C PHE A 83 13.75 2.54 13.87
N LYS A 84 15.01 2.42 14.31
CA LYS A 84 15.47 3.07 15.54
C LYS A 84 15.50 4.59 15.34
N ALA A 85 14.82 5.33 16.22
CA ALA A 85 14.72 6.79 16.11
C ALA A 85 16.06 7.49 16.33
N GLU A 86 16.97 6.85 17.08
CA GLU A 86 18.34 7.30 17.35
C GLU A 86 19.08 7.70 16.07
N ASP A 87 18.93 6.90 15.01
CA ASP A 87 19.65 7.06 13.75
C ASP A 87 19.19 8.30 12.96
N TYR A 88 18.06 8.89 13.35
CA TYR A 88 17.40 10.00 12.65
C TYR A 88 17.31 11.29 13.48
N ARG A 89 17.92 11.35 14.67
CA ARG A 89 17.93 12.58 15.49
C ARG A 89 18.53 13.76 14.71
N SER A 90 17.89 14.92 14.85
CA SER A 90 18.28 16.17 14.19
C SER A 90 18.33 16.11 12.66
N LYS A 91 17.69 15.10 12.04
CA LYS A 91 17.58 14.97 10.59
C LYS A 91 16.15 15.25 10.13
N ARG A 92 16.01 15.73 8.89
CA ARG A 92 14.72 15.77 8.20
C ARG A 92 14.47 14.44 7.51
N VAL A 93 13.45 13.72 7.95
CA VAL A 93 13.02 12.47 7.31
C VAL A 93 12.01 12.78 6.21
N ARG A 94 12.15 12.11 5.06
CA ARG A 94 11.20 12.16 3.95
C ARG A 94 10.85 10.74 3.54
N MET A 95 9.57 10.41 3.59
CA MET A 95 9.04 9.20 2.99
C MET A 95 8.64 9.48 1.53
N SER A 96 8.97 8.58 0.61
CA SER A 96 8.61 8.67 -0.81
C SER A 96 8.44 7.25 -1.35
N ALA A 97 7.40 7.04 -2.16
CA ALA A 97 7.12 5.74 -2.78
C ALA A 97 6.41 5.93 -4.12
N TYR A 98 6.50 4.91 -4.97
CA TYR A 98 5.63 4.75 -6.13
C TYR A 98 4.48 3.83 -5.74
N VAL A 99 3.24 4.28 -5.99
CA VAL A 99 2.03 3.55 -5.59
C VAL A 99 1.16 3.34 -6.81
N LYS A 100 0.76 2.09 -7.04
CA LYS A 100 -0.31 1.73 -7.96
C LYS A 100 -1.55 1.41 -7.13
N ALA A 101 -2.68 2.02 -7.48
CA ALA A 101 -3.96 1.80 -6.82
C ALA A 101 -5.01 1.36 -7.84
N GLU A 102 -5.76 0.32 -7.51
CA GLU A 102 -6.87 -0.17 -8.33
C GLU A 102 -8.04 -0.49 -7.41
N LYS A 103 -9.26 -0.12 -7.81
CA LYS A 103 -10.52 -0.43 -7.09
C LYS A 103 -10.50 -0.01 -5.61
N ILE A 104 -10.03 1.20 -5.33
CA ILE A 104 -10.11 1.80 -3.99
C ILE A 104 -11.44 2.51 -3.85
N GLU A 105 -12.27 2.08 -2.89
CA GLU A 105 -13.59 2.67 -2.66
C GLU A 105 -13.55 3.85 -1.69
N ASP A 106 -12.81 3.72 -0.59
CA ASP A 106 -12.71 4.74 0.45
C ASP A 106 -11.34 5.43 0.42
N TRP A 107 -10.29 4.77 0.92
CA TRP A 107 -8.95 5.34 0.92
C TRP A 107 -7.83 4.31 0.81
N ALA A 108 -6.69 4.78 0.31
CA ALA A 108 -5.39 4.13 0.40
C ALA A 108 -4.32 5.24 0.49
N GLY A 109 -3.25 5.02 1.26
CA GLY A 109 -2.25 6.05 1.45
C GLY A 109 -0.98 5.58 2.12
N LEU A 110 0.04 6.44 2.02
CA LEU A 110 1.28 6.30 2.76
C LEU A 110 1.17 7.09 4.06
N TRP A 111 1.68 6.53 5.15
CA TRP A 111 1.73 7.20 6.45
C TRP A 111 3.08 6.98 7.11
N MET A 112 3.47 7.89 8.00
CA MET A 112 4.71 7.82 8.77
C MET A 112 4.42 8.37 10.17
N ARG A 113 4.94 7.71 11.22
CA ARG A 113 4.91 8.19 12.60
C ARG A 113 6.33 8.30 13.15
N VAL A 114 6.58 9.30 13.98
CA VAL A 114 7.84 9.55 14.71
C VAL A 114 7.52 9.60 16.19
#